data_AF-A0A7X0BSV7-F1
#
_entry.id   AF-A0A7X0BSV7-F1
#
_cell.length_a   1.000
_cell.length_b   1.000
_cell.length_c   1.000
_cell.angle_alpha   90.00
_cell.angle_beta   90.00
_cell.angle_gamma   90.00
#
_symmetry.space_group_name_H-M   'P 1'
#
loop_
_entity.id
_entity.type
_entity.pdbx_description
1 polymer ?
#
loop_
_entity_poly.entity_id
_entity_poly.type
_entity_poly.pdbx_seq_one_letter_code
_entity_poly.pdbx_strand_id
1 'polypeptide(L)'
;MLKLHFKDSRQAPLWLTEERFTIGQDERNQLVMEDAGVSAFHAEIRQEQGHYYLSDCGSQTGTFVNDERIGSRYQLRAGDLLRLGAVEMELSDPARSSVRQDGLSARWFLQVLKGEHQGHKYPISSSQTFGRSAQCELCFASDQELSRRHCEFYLQDDVLYFKDLGSANGVFVNQEKLAAGPLRPGDELRMGSVSLLVIGPKVEIDQPQADEDATVFMQAVKVPKPAGKPQVSQAAALNPARAQAAAPQAPVQAPASGNGRLLLVAGALVLGVIVAAVVLLA
;
A
#
# COMPACT_ATOMS: atom_id res chain seq x y z
N MET A 1 16.76 -23.02 -2.23
CA MET A 1 17.81 -22.32 -1.46
C MET A 1 17.12 -21.34 -0.56
N LEU A 2 17.44 -21.32 0.74
CA LEU A 2 16.78 -20.45 1.71
C LEU A 2 17.40 -19.04 1.74
N LYS A 3 16.60 -18.07 2.16
CA LYS A 3 16.99 -16.67 2.31
C LYS A 3 16.70 -16.21 3.73
N LEU A 4 17.63 -15.47 4.32
CA LEU A 4 17.57 -14.95 5.68
C LEU A 4 17.17 -13.47 5.65
N HIS A 5 16.11 -13.11 6.35
CA HIS A 5 15.55 -11.76 6.38
C HIS A 5 15.61 -11.18 7.79
N PHE A 6 16.20 -10.01 7.97
CA PHE A 6 16.12 -9.27 9.24
C PHE A 6 14.71 -8.70 9.42
N LYS A 7 14.08 -8.92 10.59
CA LYS A 7 12.73 -8.42 10.86
C LYS A 7 12.64 -6.90 10.85
N ASP A 8 13.69 -6.21 11.27
CA ASP A 8 13.76 -4.76 11.27
C ASP A 8 14.33 -4.16 9.98
N SER A 9 14.58 -5.01 8.97
CA SER A 9 15.10 -4.60 7.66
C SER A 9 16.41 -3.81 7.71
N ARG A 10 17.22 -4.00 8.76
CA ARG A 10 18.52 -3.30 8.93
C ARG A 10 19.54 -3.61 7.83
N GLN A 11 19.40 -4.76 7.17
CA GLN A 11 20.29 -5.23 6.10
C GLN A 11 19.48 -5.91 5.00
N ALA A 12 20.04 -5.92 3.79
CA ALA A 12 19.47 -6.66 2.68
C ALA A 12 19.39 -8.16 3.00
N PRO A 13 18.32 -8.86 2.57
CA PRO A 13 18.18 -10.27 2.90
C PRO A 13 19.22 -11.14 2.19
N LEU A 14 19.80 -12.08 2.94
CA LEU A 14 20.99 -12.84 2.58
C LEU A 14 20.62 -14.23 2.06
N TRP A 15 21.27 -14.67 0.99
CA TRP A 15 21.08 -16.01 0.45
C TRP A 15 22.00 -17.00 1.18
N LEU A 16 21.42 -18.12 1.64
CA LEU A 16 22.21 -19.22 2.21
C LEU A 16 22.73 -20.12 1.09
N THR A 17 23.77 -19.62 0.40
CA THR A 17 24.44 -20.30 -0.73
C THR A 17 25.56 -21.23 -0.31
N GLU A 18 26.20 -20.93 0.82
CA GLU A 18 27.33 -21.69 1.33
C GLU A 18 26.87 -22.94 2.08
N GLU A 19 27.66 -24.01 2.03
CA GLU A 19 27.43 -25.22 2.85
C GLU A 19 27.53 -24.92 4.35
N ARG A 20 28.32 -23.90 4.71
CA ARG A 20 28.55 -23.43 6.07
C ARG A 20 28.43 -21.92 6.12
N PHE A 21 27.51 -21.43 6.95
CA PHE A 21 27.25 -20.01 7.14
C PHE A 21 27.29 -19.68 8.63
N THR A 22 28.28 -18.89 9.07
CA THR A 22 28.48 -18.53 10.48
C THR A 22 28.02 -17.10 10.76
N ILE A 23 27.51 -16.92 11.98
CA ILE A 23 26.88 -15.68 12.44
C ILE A 23 27.52 -15.29 13.79
N GLY A 24 27.96 -14.05 13.91
CA GLY A 24 28.55 -13.56 15.16
C GLY A 24 29.13 -12.15 15.07
N GLN A 25 29.72 -11.69 16.17
CA GLN A 25 30.39 -10.38 16.26
C GLN A 25 31.79 -10.36 15.62
N ASP A 26 32.45 -11.51 15.54
CA ASP A 26 33.80 -11.59 15.00
C ASP A 26 33.78 -11.39 13.47
N GLU A 27 34.75 -10.64 12.95
CA GLU A 27 34.87 -10.31 11.52
C GLU A 27 35.08 -11.54 10.62
N ARG A 28 35.47 -12.68 11.20
CA ARG A 28 35.65 -13.95 10.47
C ARG A 28 34.32 -14.62 10.12
N ASN A 29 33.19 -14.12 10.60
CA ASN A 29 31.87 -14.67 10.28
C ASN A 29 31.37 -14.23 8.91
N GLN A 30 30.56 -15.06 8.25
CA GLN A 30 29.88 -14.66 7.01
C GLN A 30 28.83 -13.58 7.27
N LEU A 31 28.14 -13.64 8.41
CA LEU A 31 27.28 -12.58 8.89
C LEU A 31 27.86 -11.98 10.17
N VAL A 32 28.46 -10.80 10.03
CA VAL A 32 29.00 -10.01 11.13
C VAL A 32 27.92 -9.10 11.69
N MET A 33 27.71 -9.16 13.00
CA MET A 33 26.69 -8.40 13.72
C MET A 33 27.25 -7.82 15.01
N GLU A 34 27.24 -6.50 15.15
CA GLU A 34 27.79 -5.80 16.34
C GLU A 34 26.78 -5.67 17.50
N ASP A 35 25.67 -6.41 17.42
CA ASP A 35 24.56 -6.30 18.36
C ASP A 35 24.87 -6.82 19.75
N ALA A 36 24.32 -6.12 20.75
CA ALA A 36 24.40 -6.55 22.14
C ALA A 36 23.74 -7.92 22.34
N GLY A 37 24.45 -8.82 23.01
CA GLY A 37 23.99 -10.19 23.26
C GLY A 37 24.29 -11.19 22.14
N VAL A 38 24.86 -10.75 21.00
CA VAL A 38 25.49 -11.65 20.02
C VAL A 38 26.91 -11.99 20.51
N SER A 39 27.39 -13.21 20.26
CA SER A 39 28.73 -13.65 20.67
C SER A 39 29.70 -13.62 19.48
N ALA A 40 31.01 -13.65 19.73
CA ALA A 40 32.04 -13.63 18.67
C ALA A 40 31.76 -14.68 17.58
N PHE A 41 31.48 -15.92 17.96
CA PHE A 41 30.89 -16.96 17.10
C PHE A 41 29.61 -17.42 17.79
N HIS A 42 28.45 -16.94 17.33
CA HIS A 42 27.19 -17.16 18.04
C HIS A 42 26.47 -18.40 17.54
N ALA A 43 26.26 -18.49 16.22
CA ALA A 43 25.55 -19.60 15.61
C ALA A 43 26.13 -19.95 14.24
N GLU A 44 25.83 -21.17 13.82
CA GLU A 44 26.24 -21.70 12.51
C GLU A 44 25.06 -22.40 11.86
N ILE A 45 24.85 -22.11 10.57
CA ILE A 45 23.91 -22.80 9.69
C ILE A 45 24.72 -23.70 8.76
N ARG A 46 24.43 -25.00 8.76
CA ARG A 46 24.99 -25.98 7.81
C ARG A 46 23.94 -26.49 6.86
N GLN A 47 24.30 -26.60 5.59
CA GLN A 47 23.53 -27.30 4.59
C GLN A 47 24.05 -28.74 4.44
N GLU A 48 23.22 -29.72 4.79
CA GLU A 48 23.52 -31.15 4.64
C GLU A 48 22.39 -31.83 3.89
N GLN A 49 22.71 -32.49 2.78
CA GLN A 49 21.73 -33.26 1.97
C GLN A 49 20.47 -32.45 1.57
N GLY A 50 20.61 -31.13 1.35
CA GLY A 50 19.50 -30.25 1.00
C GLY A 50 18.66 -29.75 2.19
N HIS A 51 19.04 -30.10 3.42
CA HIS A 51 18.46 -29.58 4.65
C HIS A 51 19.38 -28.57 5.31
N TYR A 52 18.81 -27.58 5.98
CA TYR A 52 19.54 -26.58 6.74
C TYR A 52 19.44 -26.91 8.22
N TYR A 53 20.55 -26.80 8.94
CA TYR A 53 20.62 -27.07 10.35
C TYR A 53 21.32 -25.92 11.08
N LEU A 54 20.68 -25.40 12.11
CA LEU A 54 21.21 -24.40 13.01
C LEU A 54 21.85 -25.08 14.22
N SER A 55 23.03 -24.61 14.60
CA SER A 55 23.71 -24.98 15.84
C SER A 55 24.20 -23.73 16.55
N ASP A 56 24.04 -23.72 17.87
CA ASP A 56 24.61 -22.71 18.74
C ASP A 56 26.10 -23.01 18.98
N CYS A 57 26.96 -22.01 18.84
CA CYS A 57 28.41 -22.15 18.96
C CYS A 57 28.91 -21.92 20.40
N GLY A 58 28.06 -22.14 21.41
CA GLY A 58 28.36 -21.83 22.81
C GLY A 58 28.14 -20.35 23.12
N SER A 59 27.09 -19.76 22.54
CA SER A 59 26.79 -18.35 22.74
C SER A 59 26.40 -18.04 24.20
N GLN A 60 26.65 -16.81 24.63
CA GLN A 60 26.38 -16.39 26.02
C GLN A 60 24.87 -16.32 26.32
N THR A 61 24.08 -15.86 25.37
CA THR A 61 22.63 -15.64 25.52
C THR A 61 21.80 -16.79 24.98
N GLY A 62 22.41 -17.68 24.19
CA GLY A 62 21.74 -18.78 23.51
C GLY A 62 21.11 -18.38 22.18
N THR A 63 20.94 -19.39 21.32
CA THR A 63 20.21 -19.30 20.06
C THR A 63 18.77 -19.78 20.24
N PHE A 64 17.80 -19.05 19.68
CA PHE A 64 16.38 -19.38 19.77
C PHE A 64 15.77 -19.53 18.37
N VAL A 65 14.82 -20.44 18.23
CA VAL A 65 13.96 -20.59 17.05
C VAL A 65 12.51 -20.65 17.49
N ASN A 66 11.65 -19.80 16.93
CA ASN A 66 10.23 -19.69 17.27
C ASN A 66 10.00 -19.54 18.79
N ASP A 67 10.78 -18.66 19.41
CA ASP A 67 10.84 -18.38 20.86
C ASP A 67 11.30 -19.53 21.77
N GLU A 68 11.66 -20.68 21.21
CA GLU A 68 12.23 -21.80 21.94
C GLU A 68 13.76 -21.83 21.81
N ARG A 69 14.48 -22.05 22.92
CA ARG A 69 15.94 -22.20 22.88
C ARG A 69 16.29 -23.51 22.21
N ILE A 70 17.15 -23.48 21.20
CA ILE A 70 17.55 -24.70 20.51
C ILE A 70 18.46 -25.58 21.39
N GLY A 71 18.39 -26.90 21.16
CA GLY A 71 19.33 -27.86 21.74
C GLY A 71 20.67 -27.88 21.00
N SER A 72 21.24 -29.06 20.80
CA SER A 72 22.53 -29.21 20.08
C SER A 72 22.44 -28.87 18.58
N ARG A 73 21.31 -29.20 17.95
CA ARG A 73 21.08 -28.99 16.53
C ARG A 73 19.60 -28.85 16.24
N TYR A 74 19.23 -27.87 15.43
CA TYR A 74 17.85 -27.64 15.02
C TYR A 74 17.74 -27.68 13.50
N GLN A 75 16.82 -28.46 12.95
CA GLN A 75 16.57 -28.47 11.50
C GLN A 75 15.71 -27.27 11.11
N LEU A 76 16.31 -26.33 10.39
CA LEU A 76 15.67 -25.12 9.92
C LEU A 76 14.70 -25.37 8.77
N ARG A 77 13.57 -24.67 8.81
CA ARG A 77 12.51 -24.69 7.80
C ARG A 77 12.13 -23.27 7.39
N ALA A 78 11.55 -23.17 6.19
CA ALA A 78 10.96 -21.92 5.72
C ALA A 78 9.79 -21.48 6.60
N GLY A 79 9.89 -20.27 7.14
CA GLY A 79 8.98 -19.63 8.10
C GLY A 79 9.55 -19.55 9.51
N ASP A 80 10.69 -20.20 9.80
CA ASP A 80 11.27 -20.17 11.14
C ASP A 80 11.83 -18.80 11.50
N LEU A 81 11.54 -18.36 12.72
CA LEU A 81 12.04 -17.12 13.32
C LEU A 81 13.23 -17.41 14.22
N LEU A 82 14.40 -16.95 13.83
CA LEU A 82 15.64 -17.06 14.57
C LEU A 82 15.84 -15.82 15.43
N ARG A 83 16.18 -16.02 16.69
CA ARG A 83 16.53 -14.93 17.60
C ARG A 83 17.89 -15.18 18.24
N LEU A 84 18.81 -14.24 18.03
CA LEU A 84 20.17 -14.22 18.58
C LEU A 84 20.35 -12.92 19.37
N GLY A 85 20.38 -12.98 20.71
CA GLY A 85 20.33 -11.77 21.52
C GLY A 85 19.04 -10.96 21.25
N ALA A 86 19.20 -9.70 20.82
CA ALA A 86 18.11 -8.80 20.44
C ALA A 86 17.75 -8.84 18.93
N VAL A 87 18.46 -9.65 18.14
CA VAL A 87 18.29 -9.71 16.68
C VAL A 87 17.28 -10.79 16.35
N GLU A 88 16.30 -10.45 15.51
CA GLU A 88 15.33 -11.38 14.96
C GLU A 88 15.45 -11.48 13.43
N MET A 89 15.48 -12.71 12.94
CA MET A 89 15.58 -13.02 11.51
C MET A 89 14.58 -14.10 11.13
N GLU A 90 14.02 -14.03 9.93
CA GLU A 90 13.11 -15.04 9.40
C GLU A 90 13.78 -15.77 8.23
N LEU A 91 13.67 -17.10 8.21
CA LEU A 91 14.04 -17.89 7.05
C LEU A 91 12.87 -17.96 6.07
N SER A 92 13.07 -17.45 4.87
CA SER A 92 12.15 -17.66 3.76
C SER A 92 12.74 -18.68 2.79
N ASP A 93 11.88 -19.48 2.15
CA ASP A 93 12.27 -20.22 0.96
C ASP A 93 11.66 -19.49 -0.23
N PRO A 94 12.43 -18.75 -1.04
CA PRO A 94 11.90 -18.09 -2.22
C PRO A 94 11.24 -19.06 -3.21
N ALA A 95 11.68 -20.32 -3.27
CA ALA A 95 11.04 -21.35 -4.08
C ALA A 95 9.77 -21.91 -3.42
N ARG A 96 9.62 -21.81 -2.10
CA ARG A 96 8.40 -22.14 -1.38
C ARG A 96 7.49 -20.95 -1.14
N SER A 97 7.95 -19.71 -1.31
CA SER A 97 7.11 -18.50 -1.34
C SER A 97 6.53 -18.30 -2.73
N SER A 98 7.19 -18.78 -3.79
CA SER A 98 6.56 -18.95 -5.11
C SER A 98 5.59 -20.13 -5.13
N VAL A 99 5.84 -21.22 -4.38
CA VAL A 99 4.97 -22.41 -4.36
C VAL A 99 3.89 -22.39 -3.24
N ARG A 100 4.03 -21.62 -2.15
CA ARG A 100 2.95 -21.35 -1.17
C ARG A 100 1.98 -20.25 -1.62
N GLN A 101 2.16 -19.69 -2.81
CA GLN A 101 1.06 -19.04 -3.52
C GLN A 101 0.09 -20.05 -4.18
N ASP A 102 0.46 -21.33 -4.33
CA ASP A 102 -0.36 -22.34 -5.01
C ASP A 102 -1.16 -23.26 -4.08
N GLY A 103 -1.19 -22.97 -2.77
CA GLY A 103 -1.94 -23.76 -1.80
C GLY A 103 -3.35 -23.22 -1.53
N LEU A 104 -3.48 -21.92 -1.23
CA LEU A 104 -4.75 -21.36 -0.73
C LEU A 104 -5.02 -19.85 -0.94
N SER A 105 -4.19 -18.97 -1.55
CA SER A 105 -4.42 -17.52 -1.28
C SER A 105 -4.08 -16.42 -2.30
N ALA A 106 -3.93 -16.69 -3.60
CA ALA A 106 -4.12 -15.62 -4.60
C ALA A 106 -4.69 -16.22 -5.89
N ARG A 107 -6.01 -16.45 -5.87
CA ARG A 107 -6.76 -16.81 -7.09
C ARG A 107 -6.73 -15.66 -8.10
N TRP A 108 -6.62 -14.43 -7.64
CA TRP A 108 -6.74 -13.24 -8.46
C TRP A 108 -5.43 -12.46 -8.53
N PHE A 109 -5.10 -11.97 -9.72
CA PHE A 109 -3.96 -11.12 -9.99
C PHE A 109 -4.41 -9.92 -10.83
N LEU A 110 -3.81 -8.76 -10.56
CA LEU A 110 -3.88 -7.58 -11.41
C LEU A 110 -2.54 -7.44 -12.13
N GLN A 111 -2.52 -7.66 -13.44
CA GLN A 111 -1.34 -7.43 -14.27
C GLN A 111 -1.35 -6.03 -14.85
N VAL A 112 -0.27 -5.28 -14.70
CA VAL A 112 -0.15 -3.95 -15.33
C VAL A 112 0.13 -4.13 -16.82
N LEU A 113 -0.82 -3.71 -17.66
CA LEU A 113 -0.65 -3.68 -19.12
C LEU A 113 0.10 -2.42 -19.57
N LYS A 114 -0.19 -1.28 -18.94
CA LYS A 114 0.37 0.03 -19.28
C LYS A 114 0.49 0.91 -18.03
N GLY A 115 1.56 1.69 -17.94
CA GLY A 115 1.83 2.60 -16.82
C GLY A 115 3.10 2.23 -16.06
N GLU A 116 3.31 2.87 -14.91
CA GLU A 116 4.35 2.49 -13.95
C GLU A 116 4.18 1.01 -13.56
N HIS A 117 5.28 0.27 -13.39
CA HIS A 117 5.25 -1.18 -13.13
C HIS A 117 4.68 -2.06 -14.26
N GLN A 118 4.73 -1.62 -15.52
CA GLN A 118 4.32 -2.44 -16.68
C GLN A 118 4.89 -3.87 -16.63
N GLY A 119 4.02 -4.84 -16.89
CA GLY A 119 4.34 -6.28 -16.86
C GLY A 119 4.29 -6.92 -15.47
N HIS A 120 4.29 -6.14 -14.38
CA HIS A 120 4.19 -6.68 -13.03
C HIS A 120 2.80 -7.22 -12.75
N LYS A 121 2.75 -8.27 -11.92
CA LYS A 121 1.51 -8.90 -11.45
C LYS A 121 1.39 -8.72 -9.94
N TYR A 122 0.27 -8.15 -9.52
CA TYR A 122 -0.06 -7.96 -8.11
C TYR A 122 -1.06 -9.02 -7.67
N PRO A 123 -0.71 -9.92 -6.74
CA PRO A 123 -1.64 -10.89 -6.19
C PRO A 123 -2.67 -10.19 -5.29
N ILE A 124 -3.96 -10.49 -5.48
CA ILE A 124 -5.05 -9.99 -4.64
C ILE A 124 -5.54 -11.12 -3.74
N SER A 125 -5.26 -10.99 -2.45
CA SER A 125 -5.60 -11.96 -1.40
C SER A 125 -6.49 -11.38 -0.30
N SER A 126 -6.62 -10.06 -0.23
CA SER A 126 -7.35 -9.31 0.79
C SER A 126 -7.81 -7.97 0.20
N SER A 127 -8.43 -7.11 1.03
CA SER A 127 -8.66 -5.72 0.63
C SER A 127 -7.32 -5.02 0.37
N GLN A 128 -7.15 -4.39 -0.79
CA GLN A 128 -5.95 -3.64 -1.15
C GLN A 128 -6.34 -2.30 -1.77
N THR A 129 -5.73 -1.21 -1.29
CA THR A 129 -5.96 0.14 -1.84
C THR A 129 -5.04 0.42 -3.01
N PHE A 130 -5.58 1.00 -4.08
CA PHE A 130 -4.87 1.43 -5.28
C PHE A 130 -4.87 2.95 -5.41
N GLY A 131 -3.73 3.55 -5.71
CA GLY A 131 -3.63 5.00 -5.90
C GLY A 131 -2.21 5.53 -6.02
N ARG A 132 -2.10 6.86 -6.11
CA ARG A 132 -0.80 7.56 -6.24
C ARG A 132 -0.07 7.73 -4.91
N SER A 133 -0.77 7.61 -3.78
CA SER A 133 -0.16 7.80 -2.45
C SER A 133 0.71 6.60 -2.08
N ALA A 134 1.87 6.85 -1.48
CA ALA A 134 2.72 5.80 -0.89
C ALA A 134 2.05 5.03 0.27
N GLN A 135 0.88 5.50 0.74
CA GLN A 135 0.05 4.78 1.71
C GLN A 135 -0.84 3.72 1.07
N CYS A 136 -0.91 3.64 -0.27
CA CYS A 136 -1.62 2.59 -0.98
C CYS A 136 -0.73 1.37 -1.14
N GLU A 137 -1.31 0.18 -1.00
CA GLU A 137 -0.61 -1.09 -1.23
C GLU A 137 -0.17 -1.22 -2.70
N LEU A 138 -1.02 -0.76 -3.61
CA LEU A 138 -0.70 -0.60 -5.03
C LEU A 138 -0.46 0.88 -5.31
N CYS A 139 0.79 1.30 -5.14
CA CYS A 139 1.23 2.69 -5.35
C CYS A 139 1.77 2.90 -6.77
N PHE A 140 1.23 3.91 -7.47
CA PHE A 140 1.68 4.37 -8.78
C PHE A 140 1.96 5.87 -8.69
N ALA A 141 3.12 6.22 -8.12
CA ALA A 141 3.41 7.58 -7.67
C ALA A 141 3.56 8.59 -8.82
N SER A 142 3.98 8.11 -10.01
CA SER A 142 4.29 8.96 -11.16
C SER A 142 3.05 9.39 -11.94
N ASP A 143 1.91 8.73 -11.75
CA ASP A 143 0.68 9.02 -12.50
C ASP A 143 -0.10 10.17 -11.86
N GLN A 144 -0.09 11.35 -12.52
CA GLN A 144 -0.81 12.53 -12.03
C GLN A 144 -2.32 12.47 -12.25
N GLU A 145 -2.80 11.62 -13.16
CA GLU A 145 -4.23 11.41 -13.41
C GLU A 145 -4.83 10.43 -12.39
N LEU A 146 -3.97 9.80 -11.57
CA LEU A 146 -4.37 8.91 -10.51
C LEU A 146 -4.56 9.65 -9.18
N SER A 147 -5.74 9.47 -8.57
CA SER A 147 -6.02 10.00 -7.23
C SER A 147 -5.14 9.34 -6.16
N ARG A 148 -4.89 10.06 -5.06
CA ARG A 148 -4.06 9.59 -3.94
C ARG A 148 -4.51 8.23 -3.40
N ARG A 149 -5.82 8.09 -3.17
CA ARG A 149 -6.53 6.82 -2.96
C ARG A 149 -7.61 6.78 -4.02
N HIS A 150 -7.43 5.96 -5.05
CA HIS A 150 -8.29 5.96 -6.23
C HIS A 150 -9.42 4.95 -6.07
N CYS A 151 -9.07 3.70 -5.81
CA CYS A 151 -10.04 2.63 -5.60
C CYS A 151 -9.50 1.62 -4.58
N GLU A 152 -10.37 0.71 -4.18
CA GLU A 152 -10.07 -0.43 -3.35
C GLU A 152 -10.52 -1.69 -4.08
N PHE A 153 -9.65 -2.70 -4.11
CA PHE A 153 -9.97 -4.05 -4.57
C PHE A 153 -10.17 -4.94 -3.36
N TYR A 154 -11.19 -5.78 -3.38
CA TYR A 154 -11.48 -6.70 -2.28
C TYR A 154 -12.09 -7.99 -2.81
N LEU A 155 -11.93 -9.06 -2.04
CA LEU A 155 -12.54 -10.36 -2.33
C LEU A 155 -13.80 -10.52 -1.49
N GLN A 156 -14.88 -10.95 -2.13
CA GLN A 156 -16.10 -11.38 -1.46
C GLN A 156 -16.55 -12.69 -2.12
N ASP A 157 -16.74 -13.74 -1.32
CA ASP A 157 -17.16 -15.07 -1.80
C ASP A 157 -16.32 -15.59 -2.99
N ASP A 158 -15.00 -15.45 -2.90
CA ASP A 158 -14.02 -15.78 -3.96
C ASP A 158 -14.13 -14.98 -5.27
N VAL A 159 -15.02 -13.98 -5.34
CA VAL A 159 -15.16 -13.06 -6.46
C VAL A 159 -14.38 -11.77 -6.16
N LEU A 160 -13.63 -11.28 -7.16
CA LEU A 160 -12.94 -10.01 -7.07
C LEU A 160 -13.91 -8.86 -7.31
N TYR A 161 -13.93 -7.88 -6.42
CA TYR A 161 -14.67 -6.64 -6.56
C TYR A 161 -13.73 -5.44 -6.54
N PHE A 162 -14.19 -4.33 -7.10
CA PHE A 162 -13.57 -3.04 -6.89
C PHE A 162 -14.61 -2.01 -6.41
N LYS A 163 -14.11 -0.95 -5.78
CA LYS A 163 -14.89 0.22 -5.37
C LYS A 163 -14.06 1.48 -5.55
N ASP A 164 -14.57 2.43 -6.33
CA ASP A 164 -14.03 3.78 -6.46
C ASP A 164 -14.19 4.52 -5.11
N LEU A 165 -13.11 5.16 -4.66
CA LEU A 165 -13.07 5.90 -3.38
C LEU A 165 -13.32 7.41 -3.58
N GLY A 166 -14.01 7.77 -4.67
CA GLY A 166 -14.27 9.16 -5.05
C GLY A 166 -13.10 9.76 -5.83
N SER A 167 -12.50 8.98 -6.72
CA SER A 167 -11.42 9.45 -7.58
C SER A 167 -11.88 10.56 -8.55
N ALA A 168 -10.94 11.44 -8.93
CA ALA A 168 -11.24 12.57 -9.82
C ALA A 168 -11.66 12.13 -11.24
N ASN A 169 -10.98 11.12 -11.79
CA ASN A 169 -11.18 10.65 -13.16
C ASN A 169 -12.10 9.40 -13.23
N GLY A 170 -12.31 8.73 -12.10
CA GLY A 170 -13.09 7.49 -11.99
C GLY A 170 -12.38 6.26 -12.54
N VAL A 171 -13.01 5.11 -12.29
CA VAL A 171 -12.55 3.80 -12.74
C VAL A 171 -13.33 3.39 -13.99
N PHE A 172 -12.60 2.92 -15.01
CA PHE A 172 -13.20 2.35 -16.22
C PHE A 172 -12.94 0.84 -16.26
N VAL A 173 -13.96 0.04 -16.55
CA VAL A 173 -13.85 -1.41 -16.77
C VAL A 173 -14.38 -1.71 -18.17
N ASN A 174 -13.58 -2.34 -19.03
CA ASN A 174 -13.95 -2.64 -20.42
C ASN A 174 -14.53 -1.42 -21.18
N GLN A 175 -13.93 -0.24 -20.95
CA GLN A 175 -14.31 1.09 -21.49
C GLN A 175 -15.53 1.77 -20.85
N GLU A 176 -16.27 1.11 -19.96
CA GLU A 176 -17.40 1.69 -19.24
C GLU A 176 -16.96 2.26 -17.88
N LYS A 177 -17.44 3.45 -17.52
CA LYS A 177 -17.13 4.08 -16.22
C LYS A 177 -18.03 3.52 -15.13
N LEU A 178 -17.46 2.88 -14.12
CA LEU A 178 -18.19 2.21 -13.04
C LEU A 178 -17.68 2.66 -11.67
N ALA A 179 -18.59 2.85 -10.71
CA ALA A 179 -18.25 3.28 -9.36
C ALA A 179 -17.88 2.10 -8.44
N ALA A 180 -18.46 0.92 -8.67
CA ALA A 180 -18.13 -0.33 -7.99
C ALA A 180 -18.71 -1.49 -8.79
N GLY A 181 -18.16 -2.70 -8.61
CA GLY A 181 -18.71 -3.89 -9.24
C GLY A 181 -17.80 -5.11 -9.12
N PRO A 182 -18.33 -6.30 -9.47
CA PRO A 182 -17.53 -7.49 -9.62
C PRO A 182 -16.62 -7.40 -10.84
N LEU A 183 -15.50 -8.09 -10.79
CA LEU A 183 -14.51 -8.22 -11.86
C LEU A 183 -14.37 -9.68 -12.28
N ARG A 184 -14.28 -9.89 -13.59
CA ARG A 184 -14.13 -11.20 -14.22
C ARG A 184 -12.70 -11.39 -14.73
N PRO A 185 -12.22 -12.63 -14.83
CA PRO A 185 -10.93 -12.88 -15.47
C PRO A 185 -10.98 -12.43 -16.93
N GLY A 186 -10.03 -11.61 -17.33
CA GLY A 186 -9.96 -10.99 -18.65
C GLY A 186 -10.45 -9.54 -18.70
N ASP A 187 -11.11 -9.03 -17.64
CA ASP A 187 -11.53 -7.63 -17.61
C ASP A 187 -10.32 -6.68 -17.61
N GLU A 188 -10.42 -5.60 -18.38
CA GLU A 188 -9.43 -4.53 -18.41
C GLU A 188 -9.93 -3.32 -17.61
N LEU A 189 -9.18 -2.93 -16.58
CA LEU A 189 -9.42 -1.71 -15.84
C LEU A 189 -8.49 -0.59 -16.32
N ARG A 190 -9.03 0.62 -16.43
CA ARG A 190 -8.25 1.84 -16.66
C ARG A 190 -8.55 2.88 -15.59
N MET A 191 -7.48 3.41 -15.00
CA MET A 191 -7.54 4.46 -13.97
C MET A 191 -6.39 5.43 -14.23
N GLY A 192 -6.71 6.66 -14.63
CA GLY A 192 -5.68 7.58 -15.14
C GLY A 192 -4.97 7.00 -16.36
N SER A 193 -3.63 6.99 -16.32
CA SER A 193 -2.77 6.44 -17.37
C SER A 193 -2.48 4.94 -17.20
N VAL A 194 -2.84 4.35 -16.06
CA VAL A 194 -2.62 2.94 -15.75
C VAL A 194 -3.73 2.06 -16.32
N SER A 195 -3.34 0.95 -16.96
CA SER A 195 -4.23 -0.10 -17.43
C SER A 195 -3.86 -1.43 -16.80
N LEU A 196 -4.84 -2.12 -16.21
CA LEU A 196 -4.69 -3.39 -15.50
C LEU A 196 -5.54 -4.48 -16.15
N LEU A 197 -4.99 -5.69 -16.26
CA LEU A 197 -5.72 -6.89 -16.66
C LEU A 197 -6.01 -7.74 -15.43
N VAL A 198 -7.27 -8.14 -15.27
CA VAL A 198 -7.70 -9.09 -14.24
C VAL A 198 -7.38 -10.51 -14.69
N ILE A 199 -6.63 -11.25 -13.90
CA ILE A 199 -6.32 -12.66 -14.13
C ILE A 199 -6.82 -13.44 -12.92
N GLY A 200 -7.61 -14.48 -13.12
CA GLY A 200 -8.05 -15.34 -12.03
C GLY A 200 -8.79 -16.59 -12.49
N PRO A 201 -9.29 -17.42 -11.56
CA PRO A 201 -10.08 -18.59 -11.89
C PRO A 201 -11.36 -18.16 -12.61
N LYS A 202 -11.85 -19.00 -13.52
CA LYS A 202 -13.20 -18.85 -14.06
C LYS A 202 -14.20 -19.06 -12.93
N VAL A 203 -14.57 -17.99 -12.25
CA VAL A 203 -15.71 -17.95 -11.33
C VAL A 203 -16.92 -17.54 -12.16
N GLU A 204 -17.94 -18.39 -12.18
CA GLU A 204 -19.23 -18.04 -12.74
C GLU A 204 -19.90 -17.06 -11.76
N ILE A 205 -19.78 -15.77 -12.06
CA ILE A 205 -20.52 -14.75 -11.33
C ILE A 205 -21.93 -14.81 -11.91
N ASP A 206 -22.83 -15.49 -11.20
CA ASP A 206 -24.27 -15.37 -11.41
C ASP A 206 -24.57 -13.87 -11.40
N GLN A 207 -24.86 -13.33 -12.57
CA GLN A 207 -25.46 -12.02 -12.63
C GLN A 207 -26.75 -12.16 -11.81
N PRO A 208 -27.10 -11.22 -10.91
CA PRO A 208 -28.50 -10.96 -10.73
C PRO A 208 -28.99 -10.75 -12.16
N GLN A 209 -29.78 -11.69 -12.68
CA GLN A 209 -30.56 -11.42 -13.86
C GLN A 209 -31.22 -10.09 -13.52
N ALA A 210 -30.78 -9.02 -14.19
CA ALA A 210 -31.69 -7.94 -14.43
C ALA A 210 -32.91 -8.67 -14.96
N ASP A 211 -34.00 -8.67 -14.19
CA ASP A 211 -35.30 -9.09 -14.68
C ASP A 211 -35.59 -8.18 -15.87
N GLU A 212 -35.05 -8.54 -17.03
CA GLU A 212 -35.41 -8.05 -18.36
C GLU A 212 -36.76 -8.65 -18.77
N ASP A 213 -37.67 -8.84 -17.79
CA ASP A 213 -39.03 -9.31 -17.97
C ASP A 213 -40.04 -8.37 -17.29
N ALA A 214 -39.73 -7.06 -17.28
CA ALA A 214 -40.72 -5.99 -17.12
C ALA A 214 -40.99 -5.21 -18.42
N THR A 215 -40.56 -5.74 -19.58
CA THR A 215 -41.17 -5.36 -20.88
C THR A 215 -42.27 -6.36 -21.21
N VAL A 216 -43.32 -6.38 -20.39
CA VAL A 216 -44.59 -6.98 -20.81
C VAL A 216 -45.11 -6.12 -21.96
N PHE A 217 -44.98 -6.66 -23.17
CA PHE A 217 -45.76 -6.25 -24.33
C PHE A 217 -47.25 -6.36 -23.97
N MET A 218 -47.86 -5.27 -23.49
CA MET A 218 -49.30 -5.14 -23.53
C MET A 218 -49.71 -5.07 -25.01
N GLN A 219 -50.45 -6.07 -25.45
CA GLN A 219 -51.17 -6.03 -26.72
C GLN A 219 -52.02 -4.75 -26.78
N ALA A 220 -51.91 -4.05 -27.90
CA ALA A 220 -52.71 -2.88 -28.21
C ALA A 220 -54.21 -3.24 -28.24
N VAL A 221 -54.93 -2.85 -27.20
CA VAL A 221 -56.38 -2.68 -27.28
C VAL A 221 -56.64 -1.35 -28.01
N LYS A 222 -57.32 -1.43 -29.17
CA LYS A 222 -57.83 -0.27 -29.91
C LYS A 222 -58.76 0.54 -29.01
N VAL A 223 -58.40 1.79 -28.75
CA VAL A 223 -59.31 2.81 -28.20
C VAL A 223 -59.51 3.91 -29.27
N PRO A 224 -60.74 4.39 -29.53
CA PRO A 224 -61.01 5.32 -30.63
C PRO A 224 -60.48 6.74 -30.38
N LYS A 225 -60.12 7.40 -31.48
CA LYS A 225 -59.62 8.78 -31.58
C LYS A 225 -60.75 9.82 -31.38
N PRO A 226 -60.59 10.83 -30.52
CA PRO A 226 -61.30 12.09 -30.68
C PRO A 226 -60.46 13.05 -31.53
N ALA A 227 -61.05 13.52 -32.63
CA ALA A 227 -60.56 14.65 -33.41
C ALA A 227 -61.33 15.90 -33.00
N GLY A 228 -60.62 17.02 -32.81
CA GLY A 228 -61.24 18.35 -32.67
C GLY A 228 -60.31 19.39 -32.04
N LYS A 229 -59.67 20.21 -32.88
CA LYS A 229 -59.13 21.56 -32.53
C LYS A 229 -60.24 22.59 -32.79
N PRO A 230 -60.05 23.92 -32.59
CA PRO A 230 -59.37 24.72 -31.55
C PRO A 230 -60.30 25.87 -31.02
N GLN A 231 -60.01 26.54 -29.88
CA GLN A 231 -60.23 28.00 -29.72
C GLN A 231 -59.73 28.59 -28.39
N VAL A 232 -59.26 29.84 -28.51
CA VAL A 232 -58.67 30.74 -27.51
C VAL A 232 -59.75 31.45 -26.70
N SER A 233 -59.51 31.74 -25.41
CA SER A 233 -60.10 32.89 -24.69
C SER A 233 -59.26 33.26 -23.46
N GLN A 234 -59.00 34.55 -23.34
CA GLN A 234 -58.13 35.23 -22.38
C GLN A 234 -58.80 35.47 -21.01
N ALA A 235 -57.95 35.71 -20.00
CA ALA A 235 -57.92 36.93 -19.17
C ALA A 235 -57.96 36.73 -17.64
N ALA A 236 -56.95 37.38 -17.02
CA ALA A 236 -56.95 38.07 -15.74
C ALA A 236 -57.03 37.24 -14.43
N ALA A 237 -55.91 37.20 -13.71
CA ALA A 237 -55.74 38.01 -12.51
C ALA A 237 -54.27 38.03 -12.08
N LEU A 238 -53.73 39.25 -12.03
CA LEU A 238 -52.47 39.61 -11.38
C LEU A 238 -52.62 39.43 -9.86
N ASN A 239 -51.53 39.09 -9.17
CA ASN A 239 -51.18 39.95 -8.03
C ASN A 239 -49.65 40.03 -7.78
N PRO A 240 -49.16 41.24 -7.46
CA PRO A 240 -47.75 41.59 -7.41
C PRO A 240 -47.21 41.64 -5.98
N ALA A 241 -45.88 41.48 -5.85
CA ALA A 241 -45.00 42.21 -4.92
C ALA A 241 -43.66 41.46 -4.86
N ARG A 242 -42.48 42.07 -4.90
CA ARG A 242 -42.02 43.41 -5.25
C ARG A 242 -40.51 43.24 -5.33
N ALA A 243 -39.94 43.44 -6.50
CA ALA A 243 -38.52 43.69 -6.67
C ALA A 243 -38.22 45.14 -6.27
N GLN A 244 -37.01 45.38 -5.74
CA GLN A 244 -36.10 46.50 -6.01
C GLN A 244 -34.90 46.34 -5.04
N ALA A 245 -33.68 46.03 -5.50
CA ALA A 245 -32.72 46.92 -6.21
C ALA A 245 -32.28 48.10 -5.32
N ALA A 246 -31.04 48.57 -5.24
CA ALA A 246 -29.69 48.19 -5.68
C ALA A 246 -28.72 49.10 -4.87
N ALA A 247 -27.40 48.84 -4.94
CA ALA A 247 -26.27 49.58 -4.34
C ALA A 247 -26.15 51.07 -4.82
N PRO A 248 -25.07 51.85 -4.57
CA PRO A 248 -23.86 51.73 -3.71
C PRO A 248 -23.53 53.02 -2.89
N GLN A 249 -22.47 53.02 -2.05
CA GLN A 249 -21.48 54.13 -1.89
C GLN A 249 -20.43 53.87 -0.79
N ALA A 250 -19.15 53.97 -1.16
CA ALA A 250 -18.02 54.44 -0.32
C ALA A 250 -17.84 55.97 -0.57
N PRO A 251 -17.03 56.78 0.16
CA PRO A 251 -15.83 56.47 0.96
C PRO A 251 -15.70 57.26 2.30
N VAL A 252 -14.48 57.28 2.89
CA VAL A 252 -13.81 58.37 3.66
C VAL A 252 -13.23 57.99 5.06
N GLN A 253 -11.89 57.80 5.04
CA GLN A 253 -10.81 58.27 5.94
C GLN A 253 -10.58 57.81 7.41
N ALA A 254 -9.28 57.65 7.69
CA ALA A 254 -8.59 57.46 8.98
C ALA A 254 -8.56 58.75 9.86
N PRO A 255 -7.98 58.69 11.07
CA PRO A 255 -6.59 59.15 11.21
C PRO A 255 -5.72 58.34 12.20
N ALA A 256 -4.46 58.79 12.30
CA ALA A 256 -3.25 58.08 12.69
C ALA A 256 -2.79 58.28 14.15
N SER A 257 -1.69 57.57 14.46
CA SER A 257 -0.55 57.95 15.33
C SER A 257 -0.48 57.35 16.74
N GLY A 258 0.72 56.88 17.10
CA GLY A 258 1.07 56.45 18.44
C GLY A 258 2.37 55.65 18.51
N ASN A 259 3.50 56.35 18.59
CA ASN A 259 4.87 55.83 18.67
C ASN A 259 5.18 55.00 19.91
N GLY A 260 6.12 54.04 19.78
CA GLY A 260 6.81 53.40 20.89
C GLY A 260 8.14 52.74 20.46
N ARG A 261 9.22 53.54 20.37
CA ARG A 261 10.62 53.07 20.40
C ARG A 261 10.94 52.59 21.82
N LEU A 262 11.67 51.47 22.00
CA LEU A 262 12.83 51.44 22.92
C LEU A 262 13.72 50.16 22.84
N LEU A 263 14.99 50.40 22.49
CA LEU A 263 16.28 49.90 23.00
C LEU A 263 16.73 48.42 22.97
N LEU A 264 17.80 48.26 22.16
CA LEU A 264 19.07 47.54 22.34
C LEU A 264 19.52 47.15 23.78
N VAL A 265 20.04 45.91 23.90
CA VAL A 265 21.28 45.50 24.63
C VAL A 265 21.74 44.18 23.94
N ALA A 266 22.79 44.04 23.13
CA ALA A 266 24.24 44.28 23.29
C ALA A 266 24.93 43.42 24.37
N GLY A 267 25.64 42.36 23.95
CA GLY A 267 26.89 41.94 24.60
C GLY A 267 26.91 40.55 25.22
N ALA A 268 27.75 39.66 24.68
CA ALA A 268 28.99 39.25 25.38
C ALA A 268 29.83 38.34 24.46
N LEU A 269 30.88 38.95 23.95
CA LEU A 269 32.04 38.34 23.34
C LEU A 269 32.93 37.85 24.49
N VAL A 270 33.24 36.56 24.56
CA VAL A 270 34.35 36.07 25.39
C VAL A 270 35.30 35.26 24.50
N LEU A 271 36.34 35.97 24.08
CA LEU A 271 37.60 35.44 23.60
C LEU A 271 38.54 35.37 24.82
N GLY A 272 39.17 34.22 25.06
CA GLY A 272 40.22 34.04 26.06
C GLY A 272 40.63 32.56 26.08
N VAL A 273 41.62 32.06 25.34
CA VAL A 273 43.07 32.34 25.30
C VAL A 273 43.82 31.77 26.53
N ILE A 274 44.74 30.82 26.25
CA ILE A 274 45.94 30.39 27.01
C ILE A 274 45.63 29.45 28.21
N VAL A 275 46.23 28.25 28.33
CA VAL A 275 47.63 27.98 28.66
C VAL A 275 48.11 26.61 28.12
N ALA A 276 49.32 26.61 27.57
CA ALA A 276 50.12 25.47 27.15
C ALA A 276 50.82 24.75 28.32
N ALA A 277 51.49 23.63 27.99
CA ALA A 277 52.61 23.03 28.71
C ALA A 277 52.20 22.05 29.84
N VAL A 278 52.87 20.93 30.15
CA VAL A 278 54.11 20.30 29.68
C VAL A 278 54.20 18.98 30.49
N VAL A 279 54.47 17.86 29.79
CA VAL A 279 55.47 16.84 30.17
C VAL A 279 55.23 15.81 31.31
N LEU A 280 55.67 14.57 31.00
CA LEU A 280 56.41 13.53 31.78
C LEU A 280 55.72 12.15 32.00
N LEU A 281 56.48 11.13 31.53
CA LEU A 281 56.61 9.73 31.96
C LEU A 281 55.49 8.77 31.47
N ALA A 282 55.75 7.63 30.83
CA ALA A 282 56.95 6.79 30.67
C ALA A 282 56.90 6.05 29.33
#